data_AF-A0A4S4CDR3-F1
#
_entry.id   AF-A0A4S4CDR3-F1
#
_cell.length_a   1.000
_cell.length_b   1.000
_cell.length_c   1.000
_cell.angle_alpha   90.00
_cell.angle_beta   90.00
_cell.angle_gamma   90.00
#
_symmetry.space_group_name_H-M   'P 1'
#
loop_
_entity.id
_entity.type
_entity.pdbx_description
1 polymer ?
#
loop_
_entity_poly.entity_id
_entity_poly.type
_entity_poly.pdbx_seq_one_letter_code
_entity_poly.pdbx_strand_id
1 'polypeptide(L)'
;MSRPGVNRKARGTVPVTFRAGCHREWVVVTAEPDLAYTEQAFPECPTCPHRVEPDGAAPFCTLRPVGTAHPFAVLAGLDLPD
;
A
#
# COMPACT_ATOMS: atom_id res chain seq x y z
N MET A 1 19.33 42.53 9.24
CA MET A 1 18.82 41.31 9.92
C MET A 1 17.56 40.87 9.20
N SER A 2 17.66 39.95 8.22
CA SER A 2 16.48 39.34 7.59
C SER A 2 16.82 37.88 7.30
N ARG A 3 16.18 36.96 8.02
CA ARG A 3 16.38 35.51 7.88
C ARG A 3 15.60 35.05 6.64
N PRO A 4 16.21 34.34 5.67
CA PRO A 4 15.44 33.73 4.60
C PRO A 4 14.60 32.58 5.19
N GLY A 5 13.29 32.67 4.97
CA GLY A 5 12.30 31.69 5.43
C GLY A 5 12.56 30.31 4.86
N VAL A 6 12.49 29.31 5.73
CA VAL A 6 12.66 27.90 5.39
C VAL A 6 11.63 27.52 4.31
N ASN A 7 12.14 27.04 3.18
CA ASN A 7 11.34 26.56 2.07
C ASN A 7 10.67 25.25 2.53
N ARG A 8 9.38 25.31 2.86
CA ARG A 8 8.55 24.12 3.12
C ARG A 8 8.43 23.38 1.79
N LYS A 9 9.42 22.54 1.47
CA LYS A 9 9.30 21.56 0.40
C LYS A 9 7.99 20.81 0.65
N ALA A 10 7.05 20.95 -0.26
CA ALA A 10 5.95 20.02 -0.41
C ALA A 10 6.54 18.62 -0.26
N ARG A 11 5.97 17.81 0.64
CA ARG A 11 6.28 16.37 0.71
C ARG A 11 5.78 15.79 -0.61
N GLY A 12 6.64 15.88 -1.62
CA GLY A 12 6.30 15.58 -2.98
C GLY A 12 5.87 14.14 -3.05
N THR A 13 4.70 13.94 -3.63
CA THR A 13 4.19 12.65 -4.04
C THR A 13 5.28 11.97 -4.88
N VAL A 14 6.01 11.02 -4.28
CA VAL A 14 7.04 10.26 -4.98
C VAL A 14 6.38 9.11 -5.74
N PRO A 15 6.89 8.72 -6.92
CA PRO A 15 6.45 7.49 -7.55
C PRO A 15 6.79 6.30 -6.64
N VAL A 16 5.78 5.54 -6.24
CA VAL A 16 5.92 4.34 -5.40
C VAL A 16 5.37 3.15 -6.17
N THR A 17 6.12 2.04 -6.17
CA THR A 17 5.62 0.78 -6.70
C THR A 17 4.72 0.14 -5.67
N PHE A 18 3.46 -0.14 -6.02
CA PHE A 18 2.53 -0.89 -5.19
C PHE A 18 2.39 -2.30 -5.74
N ARG A 19 2.21 -3.28 -4.84
CA ARG A 19 1.94 -4.67 -5.15
C ARG A 19 0.60 -5.10 -4.56
N ALA A 20 -0.25 -5.73 -5.37
CA ALA A 20 -1.41 -6.48 -4.90
C ALA A 20 -1.01 -7.85 -4.35
N GLY A 21 -1.92 -8.47 -3.57
CA GLY A 21 -1.74 -9.86 -3.09
C GLY A 21 -1.57 -10.90 -4.19
N CYS A 22 -2.04 -10.60 -5.41
CA CYS A 22 -1.85 -11.43 -6.59
C CYS A 22 -0.49 -11.21 -7.29
N HIS A 23 0.45 -10.52 -6.64
CA HIS A 23 1.79 -10.16 -7.14
C HIS A 23 1.83 -9.17 -8.30
N ARG A 24 0.70 -8.58 -8.71
CA ARG A 24 0.68 -7.49 -9.69
C ARG A 24 1.22 -6.20 -9.12
N GLU A 25 1.99 -5.50 -9.93
CA GLU A 25 2.73 -4.30 -9.54
C GLU A 25 2.44 -3.14 -10.50
N TRP A 26 2.29 -1.93 -9.96
CA TRP A 26 2.21 -0.68 -10.73
C TRP A 26 2.88 0.45 -9.96
N VAL A 27 3.32 1.46 -10.70
CA VAL A 27 3.91 2.68 -10.13
C VAL A 27 2.82 3.74 -10.04
N VAL A 28 2.53 4.19 -8.82
CA VAL A 28 1.56 5.26 -8.56
C VAL A 28 2.25 6.37 -7.78
N VAL A 29 2.00 7.60 -8.21
CA VAL A 29 2.43 8.80 -7.50
C VAL A 29 1.37 9.10 -6.45
N THR A 30 1.57 8.60 -5.22
CA THR A 30 0.71 8.92 -4.06
C THR A 30 1.55 9.14 -2.78
N ALA A 31 0.96 9.82 -1.80
CA ALA A 31 1.49 9.89 -0.43
C ALA A 31 0.80 8.88 0.51
N GLU A 32 -0.17 8.12 0.02
CA GLU A 32 -0.93 7.16 0.82
C GLU A 32 -0.14 5.87 1.07
N PRO A 33 -0.25 5.28 2.28
CA PRO A 33 0.46 4.06 2.66
C PRO A 33 -0.12 2.79 2.04
N ASP A 34 -1.39 2.79 1.65
CA ASP A 34 -2.08 1.70 0.98
C ASP A 34 -3.15 2.27 0.04
N LEU A 35 -3.51 1.51 -0.98
CA LEU A 35 -4.52 1.90 -1.96
C LEU A 35 -5.56 0.77 -2.13
N ALA A 36 -6.79 1.14 -2.47
CA ALA A 36 -7.85 0.20 -2.80
C ALA A 36 -7.98 0.07 -4.33
N TYR A 37 -7.75 -1.13 -4.87
CA TYR A 37 -7.98 -1.45 -6.27
C TYR A 37 -9.36 -2.07 -6.46
N THR A 38 -10.32 -1.25 -6.89
CA THR A 38 -11.72 -1.65 -7.10
C THR A 38 -11.95 -2.28 -8.47
N GLU A 39 -11.18 -1.89 -9.50
CA GLU A 39 -11.41 -2.37 -10.87
C GLU A 39 -11.24 -3.87 -11.04
N GLN A 40 -10.33 -4.51 -10.29
CA GLN A 40 -10.11 -5.96 -10.29
C GLN A 40 -10.06 -6.58 -11.70
N ALA A 41 -9.48 -5.87 -12.67
CA ALA A 41 -9.54 -6.24 -14.08
C ALA A 41 -8.70 -7.48 -14.43
N PHE A 42 -7.94 -8.01 -13.47
CA PHE A 42 -7.08 -9.16 -13.66
C PHE A 42 -7.79 -10.48 -13.31
N PRO A 43 -7.58 -11.56 -14.09
CA PRO A 43 -8.24 -12.85 -13.87
C PRO A 43 -7.88 -13.51 -12.54
N GLU A 44 -6.76 -13.13 -11.91
CA GLU A 44 -6.34 -13.63 -10.60
C GLU A 44 -6.90 -12.85 -9.39
N CYS A 45 -7.59 -11.72 -9.62
CA CYS A 45 -8.25 -10.98 -8.54
C CYS A 45 -9.28 -11.81 -7.72
N PRO A 46 -10.17 -12.63 -8.32
CA PRO A 46 -11.16 -13.39 -7.55
C PRO A 46 -10.56 -14.43 -6.59
N THR A 47 -9.36 -14.91 -6.86
CA THR A 47 -8.65 -15.89 -6.01
C THR A 47 -7.56 -15.26 -5.14
N CYS A 48 -7.45 -13.93 -5.16
CA CYS A 48 -6.44 -13.21 -4.40
C CYS A 48 -6.73 -13.27 -2.89
N PRO A 49 -5.76 -13.69 -2.05
CA PRO A 49 -5.95 -13.72 -0.60
C PRO A 49 -6.10 -12.32 0.03
N HIS A 50 -5.76 -11.26 -0.71
CA HIS A 50 -5.92 -9.87 -0.28
C HIS A 50 -7.17 -9.20 -0.86
N ARG A 51 -8.08 -9.97 -1.47
CA ARG A 51 -9.40 -9.48 -1.88
C ARG A 51 -10.29 -9.35 -0.64
N VAL A 52 -10.91 -8.19 -0.49
CA VAL A 52 -11.84 -7.88 0.59
C VAL A 52 -13.25 -7.78 0.01
N GLU A 53 -14.19 -8.50 0.61
CA GLU A 53 -15.62 -8.49 0.24
C GLU A 53 -16.42 -7.85 1.38
N PRO A 54 -16.55 -6.52 1.41
CA PRO A 54 -17.36 -5.84 2.41
C PRO A 54 -18.86 -6.10 2.21
N ASP A 55 -19.61 -6.18 3.30
CA ASP A 55 -21.06 -6.29 3.24
C ASP A 55 -21.67 -5.01 2.64
N GLY A 56 -22.46 -5.16 1.58
CA GLY A 56 -23.15 -4.06 0.90
C GLY A 56 -22.27 -3.16 0.01
N ALA A 57 -21.00 -3.50 -0.23
CA ALA A 57 -20.12 -2.73 -1.11
C ALA A 57 -19.38 -3.62 -2.12
N ALA A 58 -18.85 -2.99 -3.18
CA ALA A 58 -18.10 -3.70 -4.21
C ALA A 58 -16.80 -4.28 -3.61
N PRO A 59 -16.40 -5.49 -4.03
CA PRO A 59 -15.13 -6.07 -3.63
C PRO A 59 -13.97 -5.19 -4.09
N PHE A 60 -12.85 -5.24 -3.40
CA PHE A 60 -11.62 -4.56 -3.82
C PHE A 60 -10.39 -5.32 -3.32
N CYS A 61 -9.24 -5.07 -3.94
CA CYS A 61 -7.96 -5.60 -3.53
C CYS A 61 -7.13 -4.51 -2.86
N THR A 62 -6.52 -4.81 -1.71
CA THR A 62 -5.61 -3.85 -1.05
C THR A 62 -4.22 -3.90 -1.68
N LEU A 63 -3.71 -2.73 -2.04
CA LEU A 63 -2.42 -2.52 -2.67
C LEU A 63 -1.45 -1.97 -1.65
N ARG A 64 -0.25 -2.54 -1.58
CA ARG A 64 0.76 -2.19 -0.58
C ARG A 64 2.06 -1.76 -1.26
N PRO A 65 2.75 -0.72 -0.77
CA PRO A 65 3.99 -0.25 -1.36
C PRO A 65 5.10 -1.31 -1.21
N VAL A 66 5.76 -1.63 -2.31
CA VAL A 66 6.86 -2.58 -2.38
C VAL A 66 8.09 -1.98 -1.68
N GLY A 67 8.77 -2.79 -0.87
CA GLY A 67 9.98 -2.39 -0.16
C GLY A 67 9.72 -1.52 1.08
N THR A 68 8.48 -1.20 1.41
CA THR A 68 8.14 -0.67 2.73
C THR A 68 8.14 -1.83 3.73
N ALA A 69 9.00 -1.74 4.75
CA ALA A 69 8.97 -2.70 5.85
C ALA A 69 7.56 -2.74 6.45
N HIS A 70 6.95 -3.93 6.54
CA HIS A 70 5.69 -4.07 7.27
C HIS A 70 5.90 -3.54 8.70
N PRO A 71 5.00 -2.72 9.25
CA PRO A 71 5.17 -2.18 10.62
C PRO A 71 5.23 -3.30 11.67
N PHE A 72 4.73 -4.49 11.33
CA PHE A 72 4.80 -5.71 12.14
C PHE A 72 5.90 -6.68 11.73
N ALA A 73 6.80 -6.32 10.79
CA ALA A 73 7.94 -7.17 10.44
C ALA A 73 8.82 -7.49 11.66
N VAL A 74 8.83 -6.60 12.66
CA VAL A 74 9.45 -6.79 13.97
C VAL A 74 8.85 -7.99 14.73
N LEU A 75 7.58 -8.31 14.51
CA LEU A 75 6.89 -9.43 15.15
C LEU A 75 7.16 -10.78 14.47
N ALA A 76 7.70 -10.81 13.24
CA ALA A 76 7.97 -12.05 12.51
C ALA A 76 9.07 -12.92 13.17
N GLY A 77 9.85 -12.35 14.11
CA GLY A 77 10.85 -13.08 14.90
C GLY A 77 10.41 -13.38 16.34
N LEU A 78 9.14 -13.18 16.71
CA LEU A 78 8.64 -13.53 18.03
C LEU A 78 8.32 -15.03 18.11
N ASP A 79 9.00 -15.73 19.02
CA ASP A 79 8.67 -17.08 19.43
C ASP A 79 7.50 -17.00 20.44
N LEU A 80 6.32 -17.47 20.04
CA LEU A 80 5.15 -17.53 20.92
C LEU A 80 5.17 -18.85 21.68
N PRO A 81 5.06 -18.85 23.02
CA PRO A 81 4.88 -20.09 23.79
C PRO A 81 3.52 -20.72 23.46
N ASP A 82 3.48 -22.06 23.46
CA ASP A 82 2.27 -22.90 23.30
C ASP A 82 1.23 -22.64 24.42
#